data_AF-A0A525VGD9-F1
#
_entry.id   AF-A0A525VGD9-F1
#
_cell.length_a   1.000
_cell.length_b   1.000
_cell.length_c   1.000
_cell.angle_alpha   90.00
_cell.angle_beta   90.00
_cell.angle_gamma   90.00
#
_symmetry.space_group_name_H-M   'P 1'
#
loop_
_entity.id
_entity.type
_entity.pdbx_description
1 polymer ?
#
loop_
_entity_poly.entity_id
_entity_poly.type
_entity_poly.pdbx_seq_one_letter_code
_entity_poly.pdbx_strand_id
1 'polypeptide(L)'
;MSGCALLPVPLYRTLKEWYRIRRARTHPDPTGASELDLFAALWIVGTFVFFTASATRLPHYIGPLFPAAALLTASYWSRCLQDPATKGIRGSIHLMMGVGYLLAIGFASLPTLYTTYAPKMVKEFPLAGQVDLGIGPYLIAALLLIGMTLVGYFGLNDERRGRAFWAAGGTLAGLVLIVIVISFPHINRYVVAPPQELAYAAGLNLDRQDQFIAYGTLRPSSVFYAKRQTLFVPIGEEDKIRTALKETKRVIILLPESAQPKLPAEAAGLVPILKRYGYVLLANQPMVTIPQNTTPPPPPPTILGH
;
A
#
# COMPACT_ATOMS: atom_id res chain seq x y z
N MET A 1 -5.95 -11.69 -4.82
CA MET A 1 -5.36 -11.79 -6.19
C MET A 1 -5.30 -13.22 -6.75
N SER A 2 -5.87 -14.24 -6.07
CA SER A 2 -5.75 -15.65 -6.48
C SER A 2 -6.69 -16.08 -7.63
N GLY A 3 -7.71 -15.29 -7.98
CA GLY A 3 -8.63 -15.60 -9.09
C GLY A 3 -8.02 -15.40 -10.48
N CYS A 4 -7.01 -14.53 -10.64
CA CYS A 4 -6.44 -14.22 -11.96
C CYS A 4 -5.66 -15.37 -12.60
N ALA A 5 -5.18 -16.34 -11.81
CA ALA A 5 -4.38 -17.45 -12.34
C ALA A 5 -5.21 -18.42 -13.19
N LEU A 6 -6.53 -18.46 -13.01
CA LEU A 6 -7.42 -19.31 -13.80
C LEU A 6 -7.80 -18.69 -15.15
N LEU A 7 -7.59 -17.38 -15.35
CA LEU A 7 -8.06 -16.63 -16.52
C LEU A 7 -7.52 -17.06 -17.90
N PRO A 8 -6.27 -17.52 -18.07
CA PRO A 8 -5.72 -17.74 -19.41
C PRO A 8 -6.45 -18.83 -20.20
N VAL A 9 -6.88 -19.89 -19.52
CA VAL A 9 -7.56 -21.05 -20.13
C VAL A 9 -8.99 -20.75 -20.61
N PRO A 10 -9.90 -20.19 -19.78
CA PRO A 10 -11.23 -19.78 -20.21
C PRO A 10 -11.17 -18.67 -21.24
N LEU A 11 -10.26 -17.70 -21.12
CA LEU A 11 -10.10 -16.63 -22.12
C LEU A 11 -9.64 -17.16 -23.48
N TYR A 12 -8.69 -18.11 -23.51
CA TYR A 12 -8.27 -18.78 -24.75
C TYR A 12 -9.41 -19.61 -25.36
N ARG A 13 -10.18 -20.33 -24.53
CA ARG A 13 -11.28 -21.17 -25.00
C ARG A 13 -12.40 -20.35 -25.62
N THR A 14 -12.90 -19.33 -24.93
CA THR A 14 -13.99 -18.49 -25.43
C THR A 14 -13.63 -17.81 -26.75
N LEU A 15 -12.40 -17.29 -26.87
CA LEU A 15 -11.92 -16.69 -28.12
C LEU A 15 -11.80 -17.71 -29.26
N LYS A 16 -11.29 -18.91 -28.97
CA LYS A 16 -11.14 -19.98 -29.96
C LYS A 16 -12.49 -20.54 -30.43
N GLU A 17 -13.43 -20.68 -29.50
CA GLU A 17 -14.78 -21.16 -29.75
C GLU A 17 -15.57 -20.15 -30.56
N TRP A 18 -15.50 -18.87 -30.20
CA TRP A 18 -16.05 -17.77 -31.00
C TRP A 18 -15.44 -17.72 -32.41
N TYR A 19 -14.12 -17.87 -32.54
CA TYR A 19 -13.47 -17.88 -33.85
C TYR A 19 -13.93 -19.08 -34.71
N ARG A 20 -14.17 -20.25 -34.09
CA ARG A 20 -14.73 -21.42 -34.76
C ARG A 20 -16.18 -21.22 -35.17
N ILE A 21 -17.03 -20.68 -34.31
CA ILE A 21 -18.45 -20.38 -34.57
C ILE A 21 -18.60 -19.28 -35.64
N ARG A 22 -17.69 -18.31 -35.67
CA ARG A 22 -17.68 -17.29 -36.73
C ARG A 22 -17.29 -17.87 -38.10
N ARG A 23 -16.46 -18.92 -38.11
CA ARG A 23 -15.95 -19.56 -39.34
C ARG A 23 -16.85 -20.69 -39.83
N ALA A 24 -17.51 -21.41 -38.94
CA ALA A 24 -18.58 -22.36 -39.23
C ALA A 24 -19.90 -21.68 -38.91
N ARG A 25 -20.66 -21.19 -39.92
CA ARG A 25 -22.00 -20.60 -39.78
C ARG A 25 -23.02 -21.61 -39.22
N THR A 26 -22.79 -22.11 -38.02
CA THR A 26 -23.66 -23.01 -37.27
C THR A 26 -24.23 -22.20 -36.11
N HIS A 27 -25.55 -22.04 -36.11
CA HIS A 27 -26.28 -21.41 -35.02
C HIS A 27 -25.98 -22.16 -33.71
N PRO A 28 -25.52 -21.48 -32.65
CA PRO A 28 -25.33 -22.11 -31.35
C PRO A 28 -26.69 -22.38 -30.70
N ASP A 29 -26.82 -23.51 -30.00
CA ASP A 29 -27.86 -23.70 -28.99
C ASP A 29 -27.67 -22.63 -27.89
N PRO A 30 -28.70 -21.82 -27.58
CA PRO A 30 -28.56 -20.68 -26.69
C PRO A 30 -28.60 -21.17 -25.24
N THR A 31 -27.44 -21.54 -24.70
CA THR A 31 -27.26 -21.57 -23.25
C THR A 31 -26.73 -20.19 -22.83
N GLY A 32 -27.52 -19.42 -22.07
CA GLY A 32 -27.17 -18.04 -21.66
C GLY A 32 -25.83 -17.89 -20.93
N ALA A 33 -25.28 -19.00 -20.41
CA ALA A 33 -23.92 -19.05 -19.85
C ALA A 33 -22.80 -18.83 -20.88
N SER A 34 -23.03 -19.18 -22.16
CA SER A 34 -22.05 -19.00 -23.25
C SER A 34 -21.94 -17.53 -23.68
N GLU A 35 -23.06 -16.82 -23.76
CA GLU A 35 -23.11 -15.40 -24.11
C GLU A 35 -22.52 -14.51 -23.02
N LEU A 36 -22.81 -14.83 -21.75
CA LEU A 36 -22.24 -14.14 -20.60
C LEU A 36 -20.70 -14.27 -20.55
N ASP A 37 -20.17 -15.48 -20.79
CA ASP A 37 -18.73 -15.73 -20.80
C ASP A 37 -18.04 -14.99 -21.95
N LEU A 38 -18.68 -14.93 -23.13
CA LEU A 38 -18.19 -14.15 -24.27
C LEU A 38 -18.19 -12.65 -23.96
N PHE A 39 -19.28 -12.13 -23.39
CA PHE A 39 -19.37 -10.73 -22.98
C PHE A 39 -18.29 -10.38 -21.96
N ALA A 40 -18.11 -11.20 -20.92
CA ALA A 40 -17.08 -11.00 -19.90
C ALA A 40 -15.66 -11.05 -20.50
N ALA A 41 -15.40 -11.97 -21.44
CA ALA A 41 -14.11 -12.04 -22.12
C ALA A 41 -13.84 -10.80 -22.99
N LEU A 42 -14.84 -10.33 -23.75
CA LEU A 42 -14.75 -9.12 -24.54
C LEU A 42 -14.58 -7.87 -23.67
N TRP A 43 -15.24 -7.82 -22.51
CA TRP A 43 -15.06 -6.76 -21.53
C TRP A 43 -13.60 -6.73 -21.04
N ILE A 44 -13.06 -7.86 -20.59
CA ILE A 44 -11.65 -7.93 -20.13
C ILE A 44 -10.70 -7.45 -21.24
N VAL A 45 -10.81 -8.02 -22.45
CA VAL A 45 -9.90 -7.69 -23.55
C VAL A 45 -10.08 -6.24 -24.00
N GLY A 46 -11.31 -5.78 -24.17
CA GLY A 46 -11.61 -4.41 -24.61
C GLY A 46 -11.08 -3.37 -23.63
N THR A 47 -11.35 -3.53 -22.33
CA THR A 47 -10.86 -2.59 -21.30
C THR A 47 -9.35 -2.67 -21.13
N PHE A 48 -8.76 -3.87 -21.20
CA PHE A 48 -7.30 -4.04 -21.16
C PHE A 48 -6.62 -3.32 -22.32
N VAL A 49 -7.08 -3.54 -23.56
CA VAL A 49 -6.51 -2.91 -24.76
C VAL A 49 -6.70 -1.41 -24.71
N PHE A 50 -7.88 -0.92 -24.34
CA PHE A 50 -8.18 0.51 -24.23
C PHE A 50 -7.20 1.22 -23.27
N PHE A 51 -7.02 0.71 -22.05
CA PHE A 51 -6.11 1.33 -21.09
C PHE A 51 -4.63 1.07 -21.38
N THR A 52 -4.30 -0.02 -22.07
CA THR A 52 -2.95 -0.23 -22.59
C THR A 52 -2.63 0.76 -23.70
N ALA A 53 -3.58 1.12 -24.56
CA ALA A 53 -3.39 2.12 -25.61
C ALA A 53 -3.40 3.57 -25.09
N SER A 54 -3.91 3.82 -23.88
CA SER A 54 -3.94 5.16 -23.28
C SER A 54 -2.54 5.73 -23.04
N ALA A 55 -2.37 7.01 -23.35
CA ALA A 55 -1.13 7.77 -23.14
C ALA A 55 -0.87 8.07 -21.65
N THR A 56 -1.92 8.15 -20.83
CA THR A 56 -1.81 8.30 -19.37
C THR A 56 -2.25 6.99 -18.72
N ARG A 57 -1.32 6.32 -18.06
CA ARG A 57 -1.57 5.03 -17.40
C ARG A 57 -1.41 5.19 -15.90
N LEU A 58 -2.53 5.16 -15.19
CA LEU A 58 -2.53 5.04 -13.74
C LEU A 58 -2.81 3.57 -13.37
N PRO A 59 -2.12 2.99 -12.37
CA PRO A 59 -2.29 1.58 -12.02
C PRO A 59 -3.72 1.18 -11.68
N HIS A 60 -4.56 2.12 -11.20
CA HIS A 60 -5.96 1.84 -10.85
C HIS A 60 -6.90 1.73 -12.06
N TYR A 61 -6.44 2.05 -13.28
CA TYR A 61 -7.26 1.98 -14.50
C TYR A 61 -7.66 0.55 -14.88
N ILE A 62 -6.96 -0.46 -14.37
CA ILE A 62 -7.36 -1.86 -14.57
C ILE A 62 -8.48 -2.31 -13.62
N GLY A 63 -8.90 -1.47 -12.67
CA GLY A 63 -9.96 -1.77 -11.69
C GLY A 63 -11.25 -2.32 -12.31
N PRO A 64 -11.76 -1.74 -13.40
CA PRO A 64 -12.98 -2.23 -14.06
C PRO A 64 -12.89 -3.63 -14.66
N LEU A 65 -11.70 -4.25 -14.77
CA LEU A 65 -11.56 -5.63 -15.28
C LEU A 65 -11.93 -6.68 -14.22
N PHE A 66 -11.84 -6.34 -12.92
CA PHE A 66 -12.02 -7.32 -11.84
C PHE A 66 -13.40 -7.99 -11.82
N PRO A 67 -14.54 -7.27 -12.02
CA PRO A 67 -15.85 -7.90 -12.07
C PRO A 67 -15.99 -8.92 -13.20
N ALA A 68 -15.55 -8.58 -14.41
CA ALA A 68 -15.60 -9.47 -15.57
C ALA A 68 -14.71 -10.72 -15.37
N ALA A 69 -13.52 -10.54 -14.80
CA ALA A 69 -12.63 -11.64 -14.44
C ALA A 69 -13.23 -12.58 -13.39
N ALA A 70 -13.92 -12.02 -12.38
CA ALA A 70 -14.60 -12.80 -11.35
C ALA A 70 -15.74 -13.63 -11.94
N LEU A 71 -16.57 -13.03 -12.81
CA LEU A 71 -17.68 -13.74 -13.48
C LEU A 71 -17.16 -14.92 -14.32
N LEU A 72 -16.16 -14.68 -15.18
CA LEU A 72 -15.59 -15.71 -16.05
C LEU A 72 -14.89 -16.83 -15.26
N THR A 73 -14.25 -16.47 -14.13
CA THR A 73 -13.61 -17.46 -13.25
C THR A 73 -14.66 -18.31 -12.53
N ALA A 74 -15.74 -17.69 -12.04
CA ALA A 74 -16.82 -18.38 -11.36
C ALA A 74 -17.60 -19.33 -12.30
N SER A 75 -17.90 -18.89 -13.53
CA SER A 75 -18.57 -19.72 -14.52
C SER A 75 -17.71 -20.92 -14.91
N TYR A 76 -16.42 -20.72 -15.15
CA TYR A 76 -15.48 -21.81 -15.45
C TYR A 76 -15.36 -22.79 -14.27
N TRP A 77 -15.25 -22.28 -13.04
CA TRP A 77 -15.19 -23.13 -11.84
C TRP A 77 -16.46 -23.95 -11.64
N SER A 78 -17.65 -23.36 -11.86
CA SER A 78 -18.93 -24.07 -11.76
C SER A 78 -19.03 -25.22 -12.76
N ARG A 79 -18.64 -25.01 -14.02
CA ARG A 79 -18.60 -26.07 -15.04
C ARG A 79 -17.65 -27.19 -14.63
N CYS A 80 -16.49 -26.84 -14.10
CA CYS A 80 -15.53 -27.83 -13.65
C CYS A 80 -16.11 -28.70 -12.54
N LEU A 81 -16.83 -28.15 -11.55
CA LEU A 81 -17.45 -28.94 -10.49
C LEU A 81 -18.49 -29.94 -11.01
N GLN A 82 -19.23 -29.59 -12.06
CA GLN A 82 -20.28 -30.43 -12.65
C GLN A 82 -19.72 -31.49 -13.60
N ASP A 83 -18.68 -31.16 -14.37
CA ASP A 83 -18.04 -32.07 -15.33
C ASP A 83 -16.53 -32.21 -15.05
N PRO A 84 -16.10 -33.32 -14.43
CA PRO A 84 -14.69 -33.64 -14.20
C PRO A 84 -13.85 -33.73 -15.49
N ALA A 85 -14.46 -34.01 -16.65
CA ALA A 85 -13.77 -34.09 -17.94
C ALA A 85 -13.47 -32.72 -18.56
N THR A 86 -13.83 -31.61 -17.88
CA THR A 86 -13.51 -30.25 -18.32
C THR A 86 -12.00 -30.08 -18.51
N LYS A 87 -11.54 -30.08 -19.76
CA LYS A 87 -10.08 -30.06 -20.02
C LYS A 87 -9.44 -28.77 -19.46
N GLY A 88 -8.21 -28.87 -18.99
CA GLY A 88 -7.43 -27.71 -18.55
C GLY A 88 -7.56 -27.37 -17.06
N ILE A 89 -8.50 -27.94 -16.31
CA ILE A 89 -8.61 -27.63 -14.87
C ILE A 89 -7.35 -28.00 -14.08
N ARG A 90 -6.75 -29.17 -14.32
CA ARG A 90 -5.50 -29.55 -13.63
C ARG A 90 -4.37 -28.55 -13.91
N GLY A 91 -4.22 -28.12 -15.16
CA GLY A 91 -3.25 -27.09 -15.54
C GLY A 91 -3.53 -25.74 -14.88
N SER A 92 -4.80 -25.33 -14.83
CA SER A 92 -5.27 -24.15 -14.11
C SER A 92 -4.96 -24.19 -12.60
N ILE A 93 -5.15 -25.34 -11.94
CA ILE A 93 -4.83 -25.53 -10.52
C ILE A 93 -3.30 -25.48 -10.30
N HIS A 94 -2.52 -26.16 -11.14
CA HIS A 94 -1.06 -26.09 -11.06
C HIS A 94 -0.53 -24.67 -11.29
N LEU A 95 -1.12 -23.91 -12.22
CA LEU A 95 -0.78 -22.51 -12.45
C LEU A 95 -1.10 -21.66 -11.21
N MET A 96 -2.27 -21.85 -10.60
CA MET A 96 -2.66 -21.17 -9.36
C MET A 96 -1.70 -21.47 -8.21
N MET A 97 -1.33 -22.75 -8.03
CA MET A 97 -0.34 -23.17 -7.04
C MET A 97 1.02 -22.54 -7.32
N GLY A 98 1.50 -22.58 -8.57
CA GLY A 98 2.78 -22.02 -8.99
C GLY A 98 2.87 -20.53 -8.71
N VAL A 99 1.83 -19.76 -9.08
CA VAL A 99 1.74 -18.32 -8.77
C VAL A 99 1.73 -18.09 -7.27
N GLY A 100 0.95 -18.85 -6.51
CA GLY A 100 0.87 -18.66 -5.06
C GLY A 100 2.16 -19.04 -4.32
N TYR A 101 2.89 -20.07 -4.76
CA TYR A 101 4.22 -20.39 -4.22
C TYR A 101 5.27 -19.36 -4.61
N LEU A 102 5.24 -18.85 -5.84
CA LEU A 102 6.11 -17.75 -6.26
C LEU A 102 5.88 -16.50 -5.40
N LEU A 103 4.60 -16.17 -5.11
CA LEU A 103 4.27 -15.10 -4.18
C LEU A 103 4.76 -15.40 -2.76
N ALA A 104 4.61 -16.63 -2.27
CA ALA A 104 5.11 -17.03 -0.95
C ALA A 104 6.62 -16.82 -0.83
N ILE A 105 7.40 -17.22 -1.84
CA ILE A 105 8.85 -16.99 -1.92
C ILE A 105 9.14 -15.48 -1.97
N GLY A 106 8.39 -14.74 -2.78
CA GLY A 106 8.50 -13.28 -2.87
C GLY A 106 8.31 -12.59 -1.52
N PHE A 107 7.29 -12.97 -0.76
CA PHE A 107 7.05 -12.44 0.59
C PHE A 107 8.07 -12.92 1.61
N ALA A 108 8.53 -14.17 1.54
CA ALA A 108 9.56 -14.69 2.44
C ALA A 108 10.92 -14.00 2.27
N SER A 109 11.27 -13.62 1.04
CA SER A 109 12.50 -12.89 0.71
C SER A 109 12.40 -11.37 0.95
N LEU A 110 11.19 -10.85 1.16
CA LEU A 110 10.91 -9.41 1.26
C LEU A 110 11.69 -8.72 2.40
N PRO A 111 11.79 -9.29 3.62
CA PRO A 111 12.60 -8.69 4.69
C PRO A 111 14.09 -8.58 4.35
N THR A 112 14.68 -9.60 3.72
CA THR A 112 16.09 -9.58 3.28
C THR A 112 16.33 -8.55 2.17
N LEU A 113 15.41 -8.45 1.22
CA LEU A 113 15.46 -7.41 0.19
C LEU A 113 15.33 -6.03 0.83
N TYR A 114 14.42 -5.88 1.79
CA TYR A 114 14.19 -4.62 2.48
C TYR A 114 15.44 -4.12 3.19
N THR A 115 16.13 -4.94 3.99
CA THR A 115 17.36 -4.51 4.68
C THR A 115 18.45 -4.07 3.70
N THR A 116 18.52 -4.69 2.52
CA THR A 116 19.48 -4.35 1.47
C THR A 116 19.19 -2.98 0.82
N TYR A 117 17.91 -2.63 0.64
CA TYR A 117 17.49 -1.40 -0.05
C TYR A 117 17.03 -0.27 0.89
N ALA A 118 16.80 -0.57 2.16
CA ALA A 118 16.36 0.37 3.19
C ALA A 118 17.20 1.67 3.26
N PRO A 119 18.55 1.63 3.14
CA PRO A 119 19.36 2.86 3.14
C PRO A 119 19.00 3.83 2.00
N LYS A 120 18.58 3.31 0.84
CA LYS A 120 18.15 4.14 -0.31
C LYS A 120 16.78 4.77 -0.09
N MET A 121 15.95 4.15 0.74
CA MET A 121 14.60 4.63 1.08
C MET A 121 14.60 5.71 2.17
N VAL A 122 15.71 5.89 2.91
CA VAL A 122 15.83 6.90 3.98
C VAL A 122 15.54 8.32 3.49
N LYS A 123 15.80 8.62 2.21
CA LYS A 123 15.51 9.92 1.60
C LYS A 123 14.02 10.26 1.59
N GLU A 124 13.16 9.26 1.42
CA GLU A 124 11.71 9.44 1.33
C GLU A 124 11.01 9.07 2.64
N PHE A 125 11.58 8.13 3.39
CA PHE A 125 11.08 7.62 4.66
C PHE A 125 12.23 7.64 5.68
N PRO A 126 12.32 8.66 6.54
CA PRO A 126 13.49 8.89 7.41
C PRO A 126 13.84 7.70 8.31
N LEU A 127 12.83 6.90 8.66
CA LEU A 127 12.98 5.68 9.47
C LEU A 127 13.11 4.38 8.69
N ALA A 128 13.07 4.37 7.37
CA ALA A 128 13.14 3.12 6.61
C ALA A 128 14.43 2.31 6.91
N GLY A 129 15.52 2.97 7.29
CA GLY A 129 16.75 2.29 7.72
C GLY A 129 16.71 1.67 9.12
N GLN A 130 15.71 2.02 9.93
CA GLN A 130 15.64 1.67 11.37
C GLN A 130 14.41 0.81 11.72
N VAL A 131 13.47 0.68 10.79
CA VAL A 131 12.21 -0.05 10.98
C VAL A 131 12.22 -1.29 10.11
N ASP A 132 12.23 -2.46 10.71
CA ASP A 132 12.04 -3.72 9.99
C ASP A 132 10.56 -3.87 9.58
N LEU A 133 10.29 -4.68 8.54
CA LEU A 133 8.93 -5.04 8.10
C LEU A 133 8.19 -5.95 9.09
N GLY A 134 8.91 -6.45 10.11
CA GLY A 134 8.37 -7.32 11.15
C GLY A 134 8.00 -8.69 10.61
N ILE A 135 7.15 -9.41 11.35
CA ILE A 135 6.77 -10.79 11.03
C ILE A 135 5.72 -10.91 9.90
N GLY A 136 5.11 -9.79 9.50
CA GLY A 136 4.02 -9.76 8.52
C GLY A 136 4.32 -10.50 7.21
N PRO A 137 5.44 -10.21 6.52
CA PRO A 137 5.80 -10.92 5.29
C PRO A 137 5.95 -12.43 5.46
N TYR A 138 6.52 -12.90 6.58
CA TYR A 138 6.66 -14.33 6.87
C TYR A 138 5.30 -15.00 7.13
N LEU A 139 4.38 -14.34 7.82
CA LEU A 139 3.02 -14.85 8.02
C LEU A 139 2.26 -14.95 6.70
N ILE A 140 2.41 -13.96 5.82
CA ILE A 140 1.84 -13.99 4.46
C ILE A 140 2.43 -15.17 3.68
N ALA A 141 3.75 -15.34 3.71
CA ALA A 141 4.43 -16.44 3.02
C ALA A 141 3.96 -17.81 3.51
N ALA A 142 3.90 -18.01 4.84
CA ALA A 142 3.42 -19.25 5.45
C ALA A 142 1.95 -19.53 5.09
N LEU A 143 1.09 -18.51 5.17
CA LEU A 143 -0.32 -18.64 4.80
C LEU A 143 -0.49 -19.00 3.32
N LEU A 144 0.25 -18.36 2.42
CA LEU A 144 0.21 -18.68 1.00
C LEU A 144 0.71 -20.11 0.73
N LEU A 145 1.77 -20.55 1.39
CA LEU A 145 2.32 -21.90 1.23
C LEU A 145 1.31 -22.96 1.68
N ILE A 146 0.76 -22.82 2.88
CA ILE A 146 -0.26 -23.74 3.42
C ILE A 146 -1.52 -23.69 2.56
N GLY A 147 -1.99 -22.49 2.23
CA GLY A 147 -3.17 -22.26 1.42
C GLY A 147 -3.08 -22.90 0.04
N MET A 148 -1.97 -22.71 -0.67
CA MET A 148 -1.75 -23.32 -1.98
C MET A 148 -1.56 -24.84 -1.90
N THR A 149 -0.97 -25.35 -0.82
CA THR A 149 -0.87 -26.79 -0.58
C THR A 149 -2.25 -27.42 -0.41
N LEU A 150 -3.12 -26.79 0.39
CA LEU A 150 -4.51 -27.24 0.58
C LEU A 150 -5.33 -27.14 -0.70
N VAL A 151 -5.14 -26.07 -1.48
CA VAL A 151 -5.73 -25.91 -2.81
C VAL A 151 -5.32 -27.04 -3.74
N GLY A 152 -4.03 -27.41 -3.76
CA GLY A 152 -3.56 -28.55 -4.57
C GLY A 152 -4.13 -29.87 -4.08
N TYR A 153 -4.08 -30.12 -2.77
CA TYR A 153 -4.56 -31.35 -2.14
C TYR A 153 -6.06 -31.60 -2.40
N PHE A 154 -6.89 -30.57 -2.25
CA PHE A 154 -8.33 -30.70 -2.52
C PHE A 154 -8.68 -30.56 -4.00
N GLY A 155 -8.00 -29.68 -4.73
CA GLY A 155 -8.37 -29.31 -6.10
C GLY A 155 -7.99 -30.35 -7.14
N LEU A 156 -6.90 -31.10 -6.92
CA LEU A 156 -6.47 -32.17 -7.82
C LEU A 156 -7.26 -33.48 -7.64
N ASN A 157 -8.08 -33.57 -6.59
CA ASN A 157 -8.98 -34.68 -6.34
C ASN A 157 -10.41 -34.33 -6.78
N ASP A 158 -10.94 -35.06 -7.76
CA ASP A 158 -12.24 -34.76 -8.38
C ASP A 158 -13.40 -34.79 -7.37
N GLU A 159 -13.37 -35.67 -6.37
CA GLU A 159 -14.42 -35.78 -5.34
C GLU A 159 -14.41 -34.63 -4.33
N ARG A 160 -13.23 -34.02 -4.09
CA ARG A 160 -13.03 -33.02 -3.03
C ARG A 160 -12.83 -31.62 -3.59
N ARG A 161 -12.86 -31.45 -4.91
CA ARG A 161 -12.54 -30.22 -5.62
C ARG A 161 -13.32 -29.00 -5.12
N GLY A 162 -14.58 -29.17 -4.72
CA GLY A 162 -15.37 -28.09 -4.12
C GLY A 162 -14.71 -27.45 -2.88
N ARG A 163 -13.95 -28.22 -2.10
CA ARG A 163 -13.23 -27.73 -0.91
C ARG A 163 -12.04 -26.83 -1.27
N ALA A 164 -11.49 -26.96 -2.47
CA ALA A 164 -10.39 -26.09 -2.92
C ALA A 164 -10.82 -24.63 -3.07
N PHE A 165 -12.11 -24.38 -3.40
CA PHE A 165 -12.67 -23.03 -3.40
C PHE A 165 -12.63 -22.41 -2.00
N TRP A 166 -13.05 -23.17 -0.99
CA TRP A 166 -12.99 -22.73 0.40
C TRP A 166 -11.56 -22.53 0.90
N ALA A 167 -10.64 -23.42 0.53
CA ALA A 167 -9.21 -23.25 0.84
C ALA A 167 -8.64 -21.97 0.22
N ALA A 168 -8.94 -21.69 -1.06
CA ALA A 168 -8.51 -20.47 -1.74
C ALA A 168 -9.15 -19.21 -1.13
N GLY A 169 -10.45 -19.26 -0.82
CA GLY A 169 -11.19 -18.18 -0.18
C GLY A 169 -10.67 -17.87 1.24
N GLY A 170 -10.44 -18.91 2.05
CA GLY A 170 -9.86 -18.78 3.39
C GLY A 170 -8.43 -18.22 3.36
N THR A 171 -7.62 -18.65 2.38
CA THR A 171 -6.27 -18.08 2.16
C THR A 171 -6.34 -16.60 1.82
N LEU A 172 -7.27 -16.19 0.96
CA LEU A 172 -7.46 -14.78 0.59
C LEU A 172 -7.98 -13.95 1.77
N ALA A 173 -8.95 -14.45 2.52
CA ALA A 173 -9.48 -13.77 3.70
C ALA A 173 -8.40 -13.62 4.78
N GLY A 174 -7.63 -14.68 5.05
CA GLY A 174 -6.49 -14.63 5.97
C GLY A 174 -5.43 -13.62 5.52
N LEU A 175 -5.13 -13.56 4.22
CA LEU A 175 -4.20 -12.57 3.66
C LEU A 175 -4.68 -11.14 3.93
N VAL A 176 -5.97 -10.86 3.65
CA VAL A 176 -6.57 -9.55 3.90
C VAL A 176 -6.52 -9.20 5.38
N LEU A 177 -6.83 -10.16 6.27
CA LEU A 177 -6.74 -9.95 7.71
C LEU A 177 -5.33 -9.66 8.19
N ILE A 178 -4.32 -10.41 7.71
CA ILE A 178 -2.91 -10.13 8.04
C ILE A 178 -2.53 -8.72 7.59
N VAL A 179 -2.92 -8.32 6.39
CA VAL A 179 -2.63 -6.98 5.87
C VAL A 179 -3.29 -5.91 6.74
N ILE A 180 -4.56 -6.05 7.11
CA ILE A 180 -5.30 -5.05 7.89
C ILE A 180 -4.84 -4.99 9.35
N VAL A 181 -4.54 -6.13 9.98
CA VAL A 181 -4.27 -6.23 11.41
C VAL A 181 -2.77 -6.09 11.73
N ILE A 182 -1.89 -6.48 10.81
CA ILE A 182 -0.44 -6.52 11.06
C ILE A 182 0.28 -5.51 10.17
N SER A 183 0.18 -5.65 8.84
CA SER A 183 0.98 -4.82 7.93
C SER A 183 0.57 -3.35 7.95
N PHE A 184 -0.73 -3.07 7.92
CA PHE A 184 -1.24 -1.70 7.85
C PHE A 184 -0.96 -0.89 9.13
N PRO A 185 -1.21 -1.39 10.36
CA PRO A 185 -0.89 -0.66 11.58
C PRO A 185 0.61 -0.40 11.73
N HIS A 186 1.44 -1.37 11.29
CA HIS A 186 2.89 -1.21 11.27
C HIS A 186 3.32 -0.06 10.36
N ILE A 187 2.88 -0.08 9.08
CA ILE A 187 3.16 1.01 8.14
C ILE A 187 2.59 2.33 8.66
N ASN A 188 1.38 2.32 9.20
CA ASN A 188 0.72 3.51 9.71
C ASN A 188 1.55 4.17 10.81
N ARG A 189 2.04 3.39 11.77
CA ARG A 189 2.81 3.86 12.93
C ARG A 189 4.11 4.56 12.54
N TYR A 190 4.83 4.07 11.53
CA TYR A 190 6.17 4.57 11.20
C TYR A 190 6.21 5.50 9.98
N VAL A 191 5.22 5.43 9.09
CA VAL A 191 5.26 6.10 7.78
C VAL A 191 4.13 7.10 7.56
N VAL A 192 2.92 6.79 8.05
CA VAL A 192 1.72 7.58 7.73
C VAL A 192 1.38 8.55 8.87
N ALA A 193 1.23 8.04 10.09
CA ALA A 193 0.81 8.80 11.26
C ALA A 193 1.82 9.89 11.70
N PRO A 194 3.15 9.67 11.71
CA PRO A 194 4.07 10.63 12.31
C PRO A 194 4.00 12.06 11.72
N PRO A 195 4.08 12.27 10.39
CA PRO A 195 3.95 13.62 9.85
C PRO A 195 2.54 14.21 10.04
N GLN A 196 1.49 13.37 10.12
CA GLN A 196 0.11 13.81 10.35
C GLN A 196 -0.10 14.28 11.80
N GLU A 197 0.42 13.53 12.78
CA GLU A 197 0.39 13.90 14.19
C GLU A 197 1.16 15.19 14.46
N LEU A 198 2.35 15.33 13.84
CA LEU A 198 3.14 16.56 13.98
C LEU A 198 2.47 17.76 13.30
N ALA A 199 1.86 17.58 12.12
CA ALA A 199 1.09 18.63 11.47
C ALA A 199 -0.13 19.04 12.31
N TYR A 200 -0.85 18.07 12.89
CA TYR A 200 -1.96 18.32 13.80
C TYR A 200 -1.50 19.10 15.05
N ALA A 201 -0.40 18.68 15.67
CA ALA A 201 0.20 19.38 16.81
C ALA A 201 0.60 20.82 16.44
N ALA A 202 1.17 21.05 15.25
CA ALA A 202 1.47 22.38 14.76
C ALA A 202 0.20 23.24 14.65
N GLY A 203 -0.87 22.70 14.08
CA GLY A 203 -2.16 23.37 13.92
C GLY A 203 -2.81 23.83 15.22
N LEU A 204 -2.63 23.07 16.31
CA LEU A 204 -3.12 23.44 17.64
C LEU A 204 -2.34 24.60 18.28
N ASN A 205 -1.12 24.87 17.81
CA ASN A 205 -0.20 25.85 18.41
C ASN A 205 0.04 27.08 17.53
N LEU A 206 -0.66 27.19 16.40
CA LEU A 206 -0.56 28.31 15.46
C LEU A 206 -1.88 29.07 15.40
N ASP A 207 -1.83 30.39 15.46
CA ASP A 207 -2.94 31.25 15.10
C ASP A 207 -3.11 31.34 13.57
N ARG A 208 -4.19 32.00 13.11
CA ARG A 208 -4.48 32.16 11.67
C ARG A 208 -3.43 33.00 10.93
N GLN A 209 -2.75 33.88 11.66
CA GLN A 209 -1.72 34.78 11.13
C GLN A 209 -0.32 34.16 11.16
N ASP A 210 -0.15 33.05 11.87
CA ASP A 210 1.14 32.38 12.05
C ASP A 210 1.45 31.46 10.88
N GLN A 211 2.73 31.10 10.74
CA GLN A 211 3.21 30.37 9.58
C GLN A 211 3.55 28.92 9.91
N PHE A 212 2.95 28.00 9.16
CA PHE A 212 3.34 26.59 9.15
C PHE A 212 4.17 26.28 7.90
N ILE A 213 5.35 25.71 8.08
CA ILE A 213 6.26 25.34 7.00
C ILE A 213 6.46 23.83 7.01
N ALA A 214 6.23 23.18 5.86
CA ALA A 214 6.57 21.78 5.66
C ALA A 214 7.82 21.69 4.77
N TYR A 215 8.97 21.39 5.39
CA TYR A 215 10.27 21.35 4.71
C TYR A 215 10.69 19.91 4.41
N GLY A 216 10.98 19.61 3.15
CA GLY A 216 11.35 18.26 2.69
C GLY A 216 10.23 17.20 2.74
N THR A 217 9.05 17.55 3.26
CA THR A 217 7.85 16.69 3.28
C THR A 217 6.69 17.37 2.55
N LEU A 218 6.60 17.14 1.24
CA LEU A 218 5.64 17.81 0.36
C LEU A 218 4.26 17.12 0.34
N ARG A 219 3.84 16.54 1.46
CA ARG A 219 2.58 15.79 1.54
C ARG A 219 1.39 16.75 1.68
N PRO A 220 0.43 16.76 0.74
CA PRO A 220 -0.75 17.65 0.82
C PRO A 220 -1.59 17.41 2.08
N SER A 221 -1.54 16.21 2.66
CA SER A 221 -2.23 15.88 3.91
C SER A 221 -1.84 16.79 5.07
N SER A 222 -0.64 17.38 5.07
CA SER A 222 -0.19 18.28 6.13
C SER A 222 -1.10 19.50 6.28
N VAL A 223 -1.64 20.03 5.16
CA VAL A 223 -2.61 21.15 5.18
C VAL A 223 -3.89 20.76 5.92
N PHE A 224 -4.40 19.55 5.61
CA PHE A 224 -5.63 19.03 6.18
C PHE A 224 -5.51 18.83 7.70
N TYR A 225 -4.43 18.19 8.15
CA TYR A 225 -4.23 17.90 9.58
C TYR A 225 -3.85 19.13 10.39
N ALA A 226 -3.03 20.03 9.84
CA ALA A 226 -2.70 21.29 10.51
C ALA A 226 -3.88 22.26 10.53
N LYS A 227 -4.83 22.16 9.59
CA LYS A 227 -5.90 23.16 9.39
C LYS A 227 -5.33 24.58 9.29
N ARG A 228 -4.16 24.73 8.67
CA ARG A 228 -3.43 25.98 8.45
C ARG A 228 -2.86 25.99 7.04
N GLN A 229 -2.72 27.19 6.47
CA GLN A 229 -1.99 27.35 5.22
C GLN A 229 -0.55 26.89 5.44
N THR A 230 -0.09 25.96 4.61
CA THR A 230 1.22 25.34 4.73
C THR A 230 2.10 25.84 3.60
N LEU A 231 3.24 26.42 3.94
CA LEU A 231 4.29 26.71 2.97
C LEU A 231 5.10 25.42 2.74
N PHE A 232 4.95 24.83 1.57
CA PHE A 232 5.74 23.67 1.17
C PHE A 232 7.08 24.10 0.60
N VAL A 233 8.16 23.64 1.22
CA VAL A 233 9.53 23.95 0.77
C VAL A 233 10.28 22.66 0.47
N PRO A 234 10.63 22.40 -0.81
CA PRO A 234 11.53 21.31 -1.17
C PRO A 234 12.93 21.50 -0.60
N ILE A 235 13.68 20.41 -0.44
CA ILE A 235 15.11 20.48 -0.11
C ILE A 235 15.84 21.12 -1.30
N GLY A 236 16.61 22.18 -1.07
CA GLY A 236 17.29 22.99 -2.08
C GLY A 236 16.65 24.37 -2.33
N GLU A 237 15.50 24.66 -1.72
CA GLU A 237 14.81 25.96 -1.84
C GLU A 237 14.76 26.71 -0.49
N GLU A 238 15.84 26.65 0.29
CA GLU A 238 15.92 27.19 1.65
C GLU A 238 15.73 28.72 1.72
N ASP A 239 15.90 29.45 0.61
CA ASP A 239 15.65 30.89 0.54
C ASP A 239 14.17 31.26 0.87
N LYS A 240 13.24 30.35 0.59
CA LYS A 240 11.83 30.51 0.99
C LYS A 240 11.66 30.48 2.52
N ILE A 241 12.43 29.61 3.20
CA ILE A 241 12.45 29.54 4.66
C ILE A 241 13.09 30.81 5.23
N ARG A 242 14.20 31.28 4.64
CA ARG A 242 14.83 32.55 5.05
C ARG A 242 13.86 33.72 4.97
N THR A 243 13.08 33.80 3.90
CA THR A 243 12.08 34.88 3.72
C THR A 243 10.96 34.78 4.75
N ALA A 244 10.46 33.57 4.99
CA ALA A 244 9.44 33.28 6.00
C ALA A 244 9.88 33.65 7.44
N LEU A 245 11.12 33.33 7.80
CA LEU A 245 11.66 33.59 9.15
C LEU A 245 11.98 35.07 9.43
N LYS A 246 11.98 35.94 8.40
CA LYS A 246 12.12 37.39 8.60
C LYS A 246 10.85 38.04 9.15
N GLU A 247 9.70 37.40 9.00
CA GLU A 247 8.45 37.89 9.57
C GLU A 247 8.45 37.66 11.09
N THR A 248 8.00 38.64 11.88
CA THR A 248 7.95 38.58 13.36
C THR A 248 6.85 37.68 13.92
N LYS A 249 6.31 36.76 13.11
CA LYS A 249 5.20 35.88 13.49
C LYS A 249 5.71 34.59 14.14
N ARG A 250 4.81 33.85 14.78
CA ARG A 250 5.16 32.49 15.22
C ARG A 250 5.35 31.61 13.99
N VAL A 251 6.44 30.86 13.97
CA VAL A 251 6.77 29.95 12.87
C VAL A 251 6.99 28.57 13.45
N ILE A 252 6.30 27.58 12.88
CA ILE A 252 6.52 26.17 13.17
C ILE A 252 6.92 25.46 11.87
N ILE A 253 8.03 24.72 11.92
CA ILE A 253 8.58 23.97 10.78
C ILE A 253 8.48 22.47 11.08
N LEU A 254 7.82 21.73 10.18
CA LEU A 254 7.81 20.27 10.14
C LEU A 254 8.84 19.78 9.12
N LEU A 255 9.75 18.91 9.53
CA LEU A 255 10.76 18.34 8.65
C LEU A 255 11.23 16.94 9.10
N PRO A 256 11.80 16.13 8.19
CA PRO A 256 12.64 15.00 8.56
C PRO A 256 13.85 15.43 9.41
N GLU A 257 14.23 14.63 10.40
CA GLU A 257 15.44 14.91 11.20
C GLU A 257 16.71 14.96 10.34
N SER A 258 16.79 14.13 9.29
CA SER A 258 17.90 14.13 8.33
C SER A 258 18.02 15.43 7.52
N ALA A 259 16.96 16.24 7.45
CA ALA A 259 16.95 17.52 6.77
C ALA A 259 17.31 18.70 7.70
N GLN A 260 17.35 18.47 9.02
CA GLN A 260 17.65 19.53 10.00
C GLN A 260 18.99 20.24 9.78
N PRO A 261 20.10 19.54 9.44
CA PRO A 261 21.38 20.20 9.18
C PRO A 261 21.40 21.11 7.94
N LYS A 262 20.39 21.00 7.07
CA LYS A 262 20.26 21.79 5.84
C LYS A 262 19.48 23.08 6.04
N LEU A 263 18.92 23.29 7.23
CA LEU A 263 18.19 24.51 7.53
C LEU A 263 19.13 25.72 7.46
N PRO A 264 18.61 26.89 7.03
CA PRO A 264 19.40 28.11 6.97
C PRO A 264 19.80 28.58 8.38
N ALA A 265 20.87 29.37 8.50
CA ALA A 265 21.41 29.81 9.80
C ALA A 265 20.38 30.59 10.64
N GLU A 266 19.45 31.28 9.99
CA GLU A 266 18.33 32.01 10.61
C GLU A 266 17.38 31.07 11.37
N ALA A 267 17.37 29.78 11.06
CA ALA A 267 16.59 28.75 11.74
C ALA A 267 17.32 28.16 12.98
N ALA A 268 18.56 28.56 13.27
CA ALA A 268 19.33 28.03 14.40
C ALA A 268 18.68 28.32 15.77
N GLY A 269 17.87 29.38 15.86
CA GLY A 269 17.11 29.71 17.07
C GLY A 269 15.84 28.87 17.27
N LEU A 270 15.47 28.01 16.31
CA LEU A 270 14.27 27.17 16.44
C LEU A 270 14.54 25.99 17.37
N VAL A 271 13.65 25.79 18.34
CA VAL A 271 13.75 24.74 19.33
C VAL A 271 12.87 23.55 18.91
N PRO A 272 13.33 22.30 19.05
CA PRO A 272 12.49 21.13 18.82
C PRO A 272 11.38 21.04 19.86
N ILE A 273 10.14 21.10 19.38
CA ILE A 273 8.92 20.97 20.16
C ILE A 273 8.55 19.49 20.34
N LEU A 274 8.54 18.74 19.24
CA LEU A 274 8.06 17.37 19.24
C LEU A 274 8.82 16.55 18.21
N LYS A 275 9.23 15.35 18.60
CA LYS A 275 9.89 14.37 17.74
C LYS A 275 9.04 13.12 17.65
N ARG A 276 8.77 12.68 16.42
CA ARG A 276 8.02 11.45 16.16
C ARG A 276 8.66 10.75 14.98
N TYR A 277 9.21 9.57 15.25
CA TYR A 277 9.55 8.59 14.23
C TYR A 277 10.36 9.17 13.05
N GLY A 278 11.50 9.83 13.35
CA GLY A 278 12.40 10.42 12.34
C GLY A 278 11.93 11.76 11.75
N TYR A 279 10.84 12.31 12.25
CA TYR A 279 10.38 13.67 11.96
C TYR A 279 10.46 14.54 13.22
N VAL A 280 10.72 15.82 13.01
CA VAL A 280 10.82 16.83 14.05
C VAL A 280 9.96 18.04 13.71
N LEU A 281 9.33 18.58 14.75
CA LEU A 281 8.63 19.85 14.73
C LEU A 281 9.48 20.88 15.46
N LEU A 282 9.92 21.92 14.76
CA LEU A 282 10.73 23.02 15.29
C LEU A 282 9.87 24.28 15.40
N ALA A 283 10.11 25.12 16.39
CA ALA A 283 9.44 26.43 16.49
C ALA A 283 10.33 27.52 17.06
N ASN A 284 9.98 28.77 16.75
CA ASN A 284 10.67 29.95 17.28
C ASN A 284 10.25 30.32 18.72
N GLN A 285 9.23 29.67 19.27
CA GLN A 285 8.73 29.90 20.63
C GLN A 285 8.41 28.58 21.34
N PRO A 286 8.74 28.43 22.63
CA PRO A 286 8.42 27.23 23.39
C PRO A 286 6.91 27.03 23.54
N MET A 287 6.45 25.76 23.64
CA MET A 287 5.02 25.44 23.83
C MET A 287 4.48 25.86 25.20
N VAL A 288 5.35 25.97 26.20
CA VAL A 288 4.99 26.35 27.56
C VAL A 288 5.57 27.73 27.83
N THR A 289 4.69 28.73 27.89
CA THR A 289 5.03 30.03 28.47
C THR A 289 5.12 29.80 29.98
N ILE A 290 6.32 29.58 30.51
CA ILE A 290 6.52 29.61 31.96
C ILE A 290 6.18 31.04 32.38
N PRO A 291 5.17 31.27 33.26
CA PRO A 291 4.89 32.61 33.75
C PRO A 291 6.17 33.19 34.36
N GLN A 292 6.51 34.44 34.07
CA GLN A 292 7.75 35.10 34.50
C GLN A 292 7.96 35.15 36.04
N ASN A 293 7.01 34.62 36.84
CA ASN A 293 7.02 34.61 38.31
C ASN A 293 7.15 33.22 38.96
N THR A 294 7.45 32.14 38.23
CA THR A 294 7.75 30.85 38.89
C THR A 294 9.25 30.66 39.07
N THR A 295 9.66 30.56 40.34
CA THR A 295 10.99 30.18 40.80
C THR A 295 11.53 28.98 40.00
N PRO A 296 12.80 28.98 39.57
CA PRO A 296 13.36 27.86 38.82
C PRO A 296 13.22 26.55 39.64
N PRO A 297 12.88 25.43 38.99
CA PRO A 297 12.83 24.14 39.68
C PRO A 297 14.22 23.79 40.23
N PRO A 298 14.31 23.13 41.39
CA PRO A 298 15.58 22.71 41.95
C PRO A 298 16.32 21.80 40.96
N PRO A 299 17.66 21.87 40.92
CA PRO A 299 18.44 21.05 40.00
C PRO A 299 18.13 19.57 40.21
N PRO A 300 18.09 18.77 39.12
CA PRO A 300 17.87 17.34 39.23
C PRO A 300 18.96 16.72 40.12
N PRO A 301 18.62 15.75 40.98
CA PRO A 301 19.62 15.09 41.82
C PRO A 301 20.65 14.42 40.92
N THR A 302 21.93 14.64 41.24
CA THR A 302 23.07 13.96 40.64
C THR A 302 22.89 12.45 40.83
N ILE A 303 22.43 11.75 39.79
CA ILE A 303 22.48 10.29 39.77
C ILE A 303 23.94 9.92 39.48
N LEU A 304 24.68 9.65 40.57
CA LEU A 304 25.94 8.91 40.51
C LEU A 304 25.65 7.49 40.00
N GLY A 305 26.43 7.11 38.99
CA GLY A 305 26.67 5.78 38.40
C GLY A 305 25.81 4.58 38.83
N HIS A 306 25.28 3.86 37.85
CA HIS A 306 25.81 2.57 37.35
C HIS A 306 25.11 2.18 36.05
#